data_AF-A0A5S4G6D8-F1
#
_entry.id   AF-A0A5S4G6D8-F1
#
_cell.length_a   1.000
_cell.length_b   1.000
_cell.length_c   1.000
_cell.angle_alpha   90.00
_cell.angle_beta   90.00
_cell.angle_gamma   90.00
#
_symmetry.space_group_name_H-M   'P 1'
#
loop_
_entity.id
_entity.type
_entity.pdbx_description
1 polymer ?
#
loop_
_entity_poly.entity_id
_entity_poly.type
_entity_poly.pdbx_seq_one_letter_code
_entity_poly.pdbx_strand_id
1 'polypeptide(L)'
;MSIRHGLLALLSRGPRYGYQLRVEFEASTGATWPLNIAGRAELERWFSTPVAQDDRPRDELAIKIAMAVAGADVDTAEVILTQRMATMRALQDLIQAKRVATGGLAQRLVLDSLIFKAEAEQRWLDHCEAVSKEKNP
;
A
#
# COMPACT_ATOMS: atom_id res chain seq x y z
N MET A 1 4.59 19.72 8.32
CA MET A 1 4.45 18.77 7.20
C MET A 1 5.25 17.52 7.53
N SER A 2 4.57 16.41 7.80
CA SER A 2 5.19 15.20 8.40
C SER A 2 6.02 14.43 7.37
N ILE A 3 7.23 14.03 7.78
CA ILE A 3 8.19 13.17 7.07
C ILE A 3 7.52 11.93 6.46
N ARG A 4 6.46 11.42 7.10
CA ARG A 4 5.60 10.32 6.62
C ARG A 4 5.03 10.61 5.23
N HIS A 5 4.46 11.79 5.00
CA HIS A 5 3.83 12.15 3.72
C HIS A 5 4.88 12.39 2.62
N GLY A 6 6.04 12.94 2.96
CA GLY A 6 7.16 13.11 2.01
C GLY A 6 7.73 11.78 1.53
N LEU A 7 7.92 10.81 2.43
CA LEU A 7 8.40 9.47 2.08
C LEU A 7 7.36 8.65 1.30
N LEU A 8 6.07 8.76 1.65
CA LEU A 8 4.98 8.12 0.91
C LEU A 8 4.83 8.68 -0.51
N ALA A 9 5.00 10.00 -0.70
CA ALA A 9 4.98 10.63 -2.02
C ALA A 9 6.20 10.26 -2.89
N LEU A 10 7.33 9.92 -2.29
CA LEU A 10 8.50 9.43 -3.02
C LEU A 10 8.34 7.96 -3.45
N LEU A 11 7.64 7.16 -2.64
CA LEU A 11 7.32 5.75 -2.93
C LEU A 11 6.18 5.56 -3.96
N SER A 12 5.29 6.55 -4.14
CA SER A 12 4.18 6.47 -5.11
C SER A 12 4.62 6.58 -6.59
N ARG A 13 5.87 6.99 -6.84
CA ARG A 13 6.47 7.11 -8.19
C ARG A 13 7.30 5.89 -8.62
N GLY A 14 7.31 4.82 -7.81
CA GLY A 14 8.04 3.57 -8.09
C GLY A 14 8.91 3.10 -6.91
N PRO A 15 9.36 1.83 -6.91
CA PRO A 15 10.03 1.21 -5.76
C PRO A 15 11.43 1.82 -5.54
N ARG A 16 11.58 2.62 -4.48
CA ARG A 16 12.84 3.30 -4.10
C ARG A 16 13.30 2.95 -2.68
N TYR A 17 14.61 2.85 -2.50
CA TYR A 17 15.27 2.27 -1.31
C TYR A 17 15.26 3.19 -0.10
N GLY A 18 15.25 2.63 1.12
CA GLY A 18 15.31 3.41 2.37
C GLY A 18 16.54 4.33 2.52
N TYR A 19 17.72 3.93 2.05
CA TYR A 19 18.93 4.79 2.09
C TYR A 19 18.93 5.85 0.98
N GLN A 20 18.44 5.52 -0.22
CA GLN A 20 18.33 6.48 -1.32
C GLN A 20 17.19 7.48 -1.10
N LEU A 21 16.09 7.07 -0.45
CA LEU A 21 15.03 7.97 0.00
C LEU A 21 15.56 9.03 0.96
N ARG A 22 16.50 8.66 1.85
CA ARG A 22 17.17 9.61 2.75
C ARG A 22 17.97 10.65 1.96
N VAL A 23 18.79 10.20 1.02
CA VAL A 23 19.68 11.06 0.21
C VAL A 23 18.88 11.94 -0.79
N GLU A 24 17.80 11.44 -1.39
CA GLU A 24 16.95 12.23 -2.29
C GLU A 24 15.99 13.17 -1.54
N PHE A 25 15.55 12.80 -0.33
CA PHE A 25 14.84 13.71 0.57
C PHE A 25 15.75 14.89 0.96
N GLU A 26 17.03 14.63 1.25
CA GLU A 26 18.06 15.65 1.46
C GLU A 26 18.27 16.55 0.23
N ALA A 27 18.29 15.97 -0.98
CA ALA A 27 18.49 16.72 -2.23
C ALA A 27 17.26 17.55 -2.64
N SER A 28 16.04 17.05 -2.44
CA SER A 28 14.78 17.73 -2.80
C SER A 28 14.35 18.80 -1.80
N THR A 29 14.85 18.74 -0.56
CA THR A 29 14.63 19.78 0.48
C THR A 29 15.74 20.84 0.54
N GLY A 30 16.68 20.80 -0.43
CA GLY A 30 17.69 21.85 -0.63
C GLY A 30 18.64 22.02 0.56
N ALA A 31 19.02 20.93 1.24
CA ALA A 31 19.86 20.97 2.45
C ALA A 31 19.30 21.81 3.62
N THR A 32 17.99 22.11 3.63
CA THR A 32 17.33 22.82 4.75
C THR A 32 17.03 21.90 5.94
N TRP A 33 17.22 20.60 5.78
CA TRP A 33 17.13 19.64 6.89
C TRP A 33 18.51 19.22 7.34
N PRO A 34 19.15 19.93 8.29
CA PRO A 34 20.29 19.35 8.95
C PRO A 34 19.76 18.14 9.71
N LEU A 35 20.28 16.97 9.43
CA LEU A 35 20.13 15.78 10.27
C LEU A 35 20.89 16.05 11.58
N ASN A 36 20.41 17.03 12.35
CA ASN A 36 20.87 17.39 13.66
C ASN A 36 20.41 16.31 14.65
N ILE A 37 20.84 16.42 15.91
CA ILE A 37 20.52 15.43 16.96
C ILE A 37 18.99 15.22 17.08
N ALA A 38 18.19 16.29 16.91
CA ALA A 38 16.74 16.22 16.97
C ALA A 38 16.15 15.41 15.79
N GLY A 39 16.64 15.59 14.57
CA GLY A 39 16.20 14.81 13.41
C GLY A 39 16.55 13.32 13.50
N ARG A 40 17.69 12.97 14.12
CA ARG A 40 18.03 11.57 14.43
C ARG A 40 17.11 10.98 15.49
N ALA A 41 16.84 11.73 16.57
CA ALA A 41 15.96 11.28 17.65
C ALA A 41 14.50 11.10 17.17
N GLU A 42 14.03 11.94 16.24
CA GLU A 42 12.72 11.78 15.62
C GLU A 42 12.64 10.51 14.76
N LEU A 43 13.68 10.26 13.96
CA LEU A 43 13.76 9.05 13.12
C LEU A 43 13.82 7.77 13.97
N GLU A 44 14.63 7.76 15.03
CA GLU A 44 14.74 6.66 15.98
C GLU A 44 13.39 6.38 16.64
N ARG A 45 12.71 7.43 17.10
CA ARG A 45 11.36 7.34 17.67
C ARG A 45 10.37 6.76 16.66
N TRP A 46 10.44 7.16 15.40
CA TRP A 46 9.57 6.63 14.36
C TRP A 46 9.79 5.13 14.13
N PHE A 47 11.05 4.67 14.06
CA PHE A 47 11.36 3.24 13.94
C PHE A 47 10.94 2.41 15.15
N SER A 48 10.93 3.00 16.36
CA SER A 48 10.50 2.31 17.58
C SER A 48 8.98 2.38 17.82
N THR A 49 8.24 3.22 17.09
CA THR A 49 6.80 3.39 17.28
C THR A 49 6.03 2.42 16.40
N PRO A 50 5.18 1.54 16.96
CA PRO A 50 4.33 0.66 16.18
C PRO A 50 3.38 1.44 15.26
N VAL A 51 3.11 0.91 14.07
CA VAL A 51 2.07 1.46 13.20
C VAL A 51 0.72 0.94 13.68
N ALA A 52 -0.11 1.83 14.27
CA ALA A 52 -1.44 1.49 14.74
C ALA A 52 -2.38 1.11 13.59
N GLN A 53 -3.37 0.24 13.84
CA GLN A 53 -4.33 -0.18 12.81
C GLN A 53 -5.28 0.96 12.42
N ASP A 54 -5.68 1.82 13.37
CA ASP A 54 -6.56 2.97 13.11
C ASP A 54 -5.90 4.07 12.26
N ASP A 55 -4.57 4.04 12.12
CA ASP A 55 -3.82 4.91 11.21
C ASP A 55 -3.84 4.43 9.74
N ARG A 56 -4.47 3.28 9.46
CA ARG A 56 -4.76 2.85 8.09
C ARG A 56 -6.06 3.55 7.66
N PRO A 57 -6.03 4.45 6.67
CA PRO A 57 -7.25 5.09 6.19
C PRO A 57 -8.28 4.03 5.82
N ARG A 58 -9.56 4.32 6.11
CA ARG A 58 -10.69 3.41 5.83
C ARG A 58 -10.53 2.78 4.46
N ASP A 59 -10.66 1.46 4.41
CA ASP A 59 -10.49 0.71 3.18
C ASP A 59 -11.64 1.07 2.22
N GLU A 60 -11.33 1.87 1.19
CA GLU A 60 -12.29 2.34 0.19
C GLU A 60 -12.99 1.18 -0.50
N LEU A 61 -12.27 0.07 -0.73
CA LEU A 61 -12.83 -1.12 -1.37
C LEU A 61 -13.86 -1.80 -0.46
N ALA A 62 -13.58 -1.91 0.84
CA ALA A 62 -14.54 -2.42 1.82
C ALA A 62 -15.83 -1.60 1.84
N ILE A 63 -15.72 -0.27 1.77
CA ILE A 63 -16.88 0.62 1.69
C ILE A 63 -17.65 0.39 0.38
N LYS A 64 -16.96 0.31 -0.76
CA LYS A 64 -17.60 0.06 -2.07
C LYS A 64 -18.40 -1.24 -2.07
N ILE A 65 -17.82 -2.34 -1.59
CA ILE A 65 -18.52 -3.63 -1.53
C ILE A 65 -19.69 -3.57 -0.55
N ALA A 66 -19.52 -2.99 0.64
CA ALA A 66 -20.61 -2.85 1.60
C ALA A 66 -21.79 -2.04 1.03
N MET A 67 -21.50 -0.96 0.29
CA MET A 67 -22.51 -0.15 -0.38
C MET A 67 -23.19 -0.90 -1.53
N ALA A 68 -22.43 -1.63 -2.35
CA ALA A 68 -22.97 -2.45 -3.43
C ALA A 68 -23.90 -3.56 -2.89
N VAL A 69 -23.54 -4.19 -1.78
CA VAL A 69 -24.37 -5.22 -1.11
C VAL A 69 -25.62 -4.61 -0.47
N ALA A 70 -25.55 -3.37 0.01
CA ALA A 70 -26.68 -2.69 0.66
C ALA A 70 -27.67 -2.05 -0.34
N GLY A 71 -27.22 -1.71 -1.55
CA GLY A 71 -28.02 -1.08 -2.59
C GLY A 71 -28.72 -2.09 -3.52
N ALA A 72 -29.85 -1.70 -4.10
CA ALA A 72 -30.57 -2.53 -5.07
C ALA A 72 -30.09 -2.35 -6.53
N ASP A 73 -29.40 -1.25 -6.82
CA ASP A 73 -29.08 -0.83 -8.20
C ASP A 73 -27.65 -1.17 -8.65
N VAL A 74 -26.82 -1.77 -7.78
CA VAL A 74 -25.40 -2.04 -8.07
C VAL A 74 -25.16 -3.55 -8.07
N ASP A 75 -24.68 -4.09 -9.19
CA ASP A 75 -24.24 -5.48 -9.25
C ASP A 75 -22.93 -5.66 -8.47
N THR A 76 -23.03 -6.22 -7.26
CA THR A 76 -21.87 -6.51 -6.41
C THR A 76 -20.87 -7.44 -7.11
N ALA A 77 -21.34 -8.39 -7.93
CA ALA A 77 -20.46 -9.31 -8.65
C ALA A 77 -19.62 -8.57 -9.69
N GLU A 78 -20.21 -7.60 -10.41
CA GLU A 78 -19.49 -6.76 -11.36
C GLU A 78 -18.41 -5.91 -10.67
N VAL A 79 -18.71 -5.34 -9.50
CA VAL A 79 -17.73 -4.58 -8.70
C VAL A 79 -16.56 -5.48 -8.27
N ILE A 80 -16.86 -6.68 -7.76
CA ILE A 80 -15.84 -7.65 -7.35
C ILE A 80 -14.96 -8.05 -8.54
N LEU A 81 -15.56 -8.38 -9.68
CA LEU A 81 -14.83 -8.78 -10.88
C LEU A 81 -13.93 -7.66 -11.40
N THR A 82 -14.43 -6.42 -11.41
CA THR A 82 -13.67 -5.24 -11.83
C THR A 82 -12.45 -5.03 -10.94
N GLN A 83 -12.63 -5.07 -9.62
CA GLN A 83 -11.50 -4.95 -8.69
C GLN A 83 -10.52 -6.11 -8.87
N ARG A 84 -11.03 -7.35 -8.97
CA ARG A 84 -10.20 -8.55 -9.10
C ARG A 84 -9.25 -8.48 -10.29
N MET A 85 -9.74 -8.03 -11.45
CA MET A 85 -8.90 -7.84 -12.64
C MET A 85 -7.82 -6.79 -12.40
N ALA A 86 -8.15 -5.68 -11.74
CA ALA A 86 -7.19 -4.62 -11.43
C ALA A 86 -6.09 -5.10 -10.47
N THR A 87 -6.45 -5.80 -9.39
CA THR A 87 -5.50 -6.36 -8.42
C THR A 87 -4.60 -7.42 -9.05
N MET A 88 -5.15 -8.29 -9.92
CA MET A 88 -4.37 -9.32 -10.61
C MET A 88 -3.33 -8.71 -11.55
N ARG A 89 -3.71 -7.65 -12.27
CA ARG A 89 -2.77 -6.89 -13.10
C ARG A 89 -1.67 -6.26 -12.25
N ALA A 90 -2.03 -5.62 -11.14
CA ALA A 90 -1.05 -5.05 -10.22
C ALA A 90 -0.10 -6.12 -9.64
N LEU A 91 -0.60 -7.32 -9.33
CA LEU A 91 0.21 -8.44 -8.87
C LEU A 91 1.22 -8.88 -9.94
N GLN A 92 0.81 -9.00 -11.21
CA GLN A 92 1.70 -9.32 -12.31
C GLN A 92 2.82 -8.28 -12.47
N ASP A 93 2.44 -6.99 -12.42
CA ASP A 93 3.39 -5.88 -12.48
C ASP A 93 4.40 -5.94 -11.31
N LEU A 94 3.93 -6.25 -10.11
CA LEU A 94 4.78 -6.39 -8.92
C LEU A 94 5.73 -7.58 -8.98
N ILE A 95 5.30 -8.76 -9.44
CA ILE A 95 6.23 -9.91 -9.55
C ILE A 95 7.25 -9.65 -10.65
N GLN A 96 6.85 -8.99 -11.75
CA GLN A 96 7.78 -8.62 -12.80
C GLN A 96 8.81 -7.60 -12.29
N ALA A 97 8.35 -6.57 -11.58
CA ALA A 97 9.24 -5.60 -10.92
C ALA A 97 10.20 -6.28 -9.94
N LYS A 98 9.74 -7.27 -9.17
CA LYS A 98 10.59 -8.05 -8.25
C LYS A 98 11.63 -8.90 -8.96
N ARG A 99 11.32 -9.45 -10.15
CA ARG A 99 12.27 -10.25 -10.95
C ARG A 99 13.41 -9.42 -11.52
N VAL A 100 13.10 -8.21 -11.99
CA VAL A 100 14.10 -7.31 -12.59
C VAL A 100 14.76 -6.36 -11.58
N ALA A 101 14.28 -6.34 -10.34
CA ALA A 101 14.84 -5.51 -9.27
C ALA A 101 16.29 -5.89 -9.00
N THR A 102 17.21 -4.99 -9.36
CA THR A 102 18.65 -5.09 -9.06
C THR A 102 18.98 -4.59 -7.65
N GLY A 103 17.97 -4.32 -6.85
CA GLY A 103 18.11 -3.74 -5.54
C GLY A 103 18.55 -4.63 -4.41
N GLY A 104 19.10 -3.98 -3.38
CA GLY A 104 19.33 -4.58 -2.08
C GLY A 104 18.04 -4.98 -1.35
N LEU A 105 18.22 -5.64 -0.20
CA LEU A 105 17.18 -6.25 0.63
C LEU A 105 15.95 -5.35 0.88
N ALA A 106 16.15 -4.05 1.10
CA ALA A 106 15.07 -3.10 1.36
C ALA A 106 14.04 -3.02 0.22
N GLN A 107 14.47 -3.00 -1.04
CA GLN A 107 13.54 -2.96 -2.19
C GLN A 107 12.76 -4.27 -2.31
N ARG A 108 13.43 -5.41 -2.04
CA ARG A 108 12.77 -6.72 -2.04
C ARG A 108 11.69 -6.82 -0.98
N LEU A 109 11.96 -6.37 0.25
CA LEU A 109 10.97 -6.37 1.34
C LEU A 109 9.76 -5.47 1.06
N VAL A 110 9.98 -4.31 0.41
CA VAL A 110 8.88 -3.44 -0.01
C VAL A 110 8.02 -4.12 -1.07
N LEU A 111 8.63 -4.70 -2.10
CA LEU A 111 7.90 -5.43 -3.14
C LEU A 111 7.15 -6.64 -2.58
N ASP A 112 7.76 -7.38 -1.66
CA ASP A 112 7.13 -8.51 -0.96
C ASP A 112 5.91 -8.05 -0.16
N SER A 113 6.03 -6.95 0.58
CA SER A 113 4.89 -6.37 1.31
C SER A 113 3.75 -5.97 0.38
N LEU A 114 4.05 -5.40 -0.79
CA LEU A 114 3.03 -5.02 -1.77
C LEU A 114 2.36 -6.24 -2.41
N ILE A 115 3.13 -7.28 -2.73
CA ILE A 115 2.62 -8.56 -3.23
C ILE A 115 1.68 -9.17 -2.20
N PHE A 116 2.09 -9.27 -0.93
CA PHE A 116 1.26 -9.84 0.13
C PHE A 116 -0.04 -9.05 0.34
N LYS A 117 -0.02 -7.72 0.19
CA LYS A 117 -1.24 -6.91 0.24
C LYS A 117 -2.18 -7.22 -0.92
N ALA A 118 -1.67 -7.29 -2.15
CA ALA A 118 -2.48 -7.63 -3.31
C ALA A 118 -3.09 -9.04 -3.20
N GLU A 119 -2.33 -10.01 -2.71
CA GLU A 119 -2.87 -11.35 -2.46
C GLU A 119 -3.90 -11.38 -1.33
N ALA A 120 -3.70 -10.60 -0.26
CA ALA A 120 -4.68 -10.47 0.82
C ALA A 120 -5.99 -9.87 0.31
N GLU A 121 -5.91 -8.87 -0.57
CA GLU A 121 -7.07 -8.28 -1.25
C GLU A 121 -7.81 -9.32 -2.11
N GLN A 122 -7.08 -10.14 -2.90
CA GLN A 122 -7.69 -11.24 -3.66
C GLN A 122 -8.46 -12.22 -2.76
N ARG A 123 -7.84 -12.67 -1.66
CA ARG A 123 -8.49 -13.58 -0.70
C ARG A 123 -9.72 -12.96 -0.04
N TRP A 124 -9.69 -11.65 0.21
CA TRP A 124 -10.83 -10.95 0.78
C TRP A 124 -11.97 -10.76 -0.24
N LEU A 125 -11.66 -10.53 -1.52
CA LEU A 125 -12.65 -10.52 -2.61
C LEU A 125 -13.31 -11.89 -2.79
N ASP A 126 -12.55 -12.98 -2.73
CA ASP A 126 -13.07 -14.34 -2.75
C ASP A 126 -14.08 -14.59 -1.61
N HIS A 127 -13.75 -14.10 -0.41
CA HIS A 127 -14.64 -14.18 0.73
C HIS A 127 -15.93 -13.36 0.52
N CYS A 128 -15.83 -12.14 0.00
CA CYS A 128 -16.99 -11.30 -0.28
C CYS A 128 -17.96 -11.97 -1.26
N GLU A 129 -17.42 -12.57 -2.32
CA GLU A 129 -18.20 -13.28 -3.35
C GLU A 129 -18.92 -14.52 -2.77
N ALA A 130 -18.24 -15.27 -1.90
CA ALA A 130 -18.85 -16.42 -1.24
C ALA A 130 -20.03 -16.00 -0.33
N VAL A 131 -19.82 -14.98 0.51
CA VAL A 131 -20.84 -14.49 1.45
C VAL A 131 -22.01 -13.80 0.71
N SER A 132 -21.76 -13.10 -0.41
CA SER A 132 -22.84 -12.46 -1.17
C SER A 132 -23.75 -13.49 -1.85
N LYS A 133 -23.20 -14.62 -2.31
CA LYS A 133 -23.99 -15.71 -2.93
C LYS A 133 -24.92 -16.39 -1.92
N GLU A 134 -24.49 -16.56 -0.67
CA GLU A 134 -25.32 -17.14 0.40
C GLU A 134 -26.55 -16.29 0.76
N LYS A 135 -26.48 -14.97 0.53
CA LYS A 135 -27.57 -14.04 0.80
C LYS A 135 -28.65 -14.00 -0.30
N ASN A 136 -28.36 -14.56 -1.48
CA ASN A 136 -29.23 -14.53 -2.66
C ASN A 136 -29.58 -15.94 -3.18
N PRO A 137 -30.23 -16.81 -2.35
CA PRO A 137 -30.69 -18.13 -2.79
C PRO A 137 -31.92 -18.08 -3.69
#